data_AF-A0A1I1K9W4-F1
#
_entry.id   AF-A0A1I1K9W4-F1
#
_cell.length_a   1.000
_cell.length_b   1.000
_cell.length_c   1.000
_cell.angle_alpha   90.00
_cell.angle_beta   90.00
_cell.angle_gamma   90.00
#
_symmetry.space_group_name_H-M   'P 1'
#
loop_
_entity.id
_entity.type
_entity.pdbx_description
1 polymer ?
#
loop_
_entity_poly.entity_id
_entity_poly.type
_entity_poly.pdbx_seq_one_letter_code
_entity_poly.pdbx_strand_id
1 'polypeptide(L)'
;MKHSRFRAPAVATPRVMAAVTGFLYLAGGTAVGAAGLDALRSRGPGPHPHPDGPVGLLLIAAVAVLTGAGVLRWGRRLPRAAYHLLVGAGAGLITLAALLAPGASTATAAAGVMVFVALDAFFYFAWPAALAHLALAVVGGTFALAQRSELPVGSSILLATVCLSIAAVVGVLVDRASSAGVDQLTGLANRRGLDEALEPAVRDATRTGTALSTALVELDGFEDVVREAGDHAAADLLRTAARLWSAQLPPGAVLARRDGAEFTLLLPRHDGPVALALVERLRAALPAVSTAAGVAVLHDGETAAALLRRTDTALGRARATTARRAVLDDAQPDPLLPELRAALATGRTARIGLTVHYQAVVSLTDGAVVGVEALARWEHPVLGSISPTRFIPLAEQHGLVGALGEVVLRQACAEMAALRAATGRGLLLTVNVSGHQFCDPAFPTVVAGILAGTGWPAADTVLEVTESLVEADSPVAVAALRGLRRLGVQVAIDDFGTGYSSLARLDTLPADYLKLDATFTATVVTSARRARLVRSVVALAEGLDLLVIAEGVETAEQADLLRELGCELAQGFGLHRPSPVAGLAAVLAGEGQTSTVPPLRQ
;
A
#
# COMPACT_ATOMS: atom_id res chain seq x y z
N MET A 1 11.59 -8.20 -28.60
CA MET A 1 12.59 -9.30 -28.48
C MET A 1 13.92 -9.06 -29.22
N LYS A 2 14.00 -8.43 -30.40
CA LYS A 2 15.29 -8.28 -31.13
C LYS A 2 16.30 -7.32 -30.48
N HIS A 3 15.87 -6.35 -29.67
CA HIS A 3 16.78 -5.34 -29.07
C HIS A 3 17.44 -5.76 -27.75
N SER A 4 16.94 -6.76 -27.01
CA SER A 4 17.55 -7.17 -25.72
C SER A 4 18.92 -7.83 -25.91
N ARG A 5 19.10 -8.57 -27.03
CA ARG A 5 20.30 -9.36 -27.31
C ARG A 5 21.58 -8.54 -27.49
N PHE A 6 21.45 -7.24 -27.76
CA PHE A 6 22.59 -6.34 -27.97
C PHE A 6 22.99 -5.55 -26.72
N ARG A 7 22.24 -5.69 -25.61
CA ARG A 7 22.58 -5.08 -24.33
C ARG A 7 23.09 -6.15 -23.36
N ALA A 8 23.93 -5.73 -22.43
CA ALA A 8 24.44 -6.63 -21.42
C ALA A 8 23.32 -7.00 -20.42
N PRO A 9 23.29 -8.24 -19.89
CA PRO A 9 22.24 -8.67 -18.98
C PRO A 9 22.15 -7.81 -17.71
N ALA A 10 20.92 -7.55 -17.25
CA ALA A 10 20.65 -6.74 -16.06
C ALA A 10 21.11 -7.46 -14.77
N VAL A 11 21.09 -8.80 -14.78
CA VAL A 11 21.56 -9.63 -13.66
C VAL A 11 23.07 -9.54 -13.40
N ALA A 12 23.86 -9.07 -14.38
CA ALA A 12 25.31 -8.91 -14.27
C ALA A 12 25.69 -7.60 -13.55
N THR A 13 25.38 -7.56 -12.26
CA THR A 13 25.84 -6.52 -11.33
C THR A 13 27.30 -6.78 -10.93
N PRO A 14 28.08 -5.74 -10.54
CA PRO A 14 29.49 -5.92 -10.14
C PRO A 14 29.69 -6.93 -9.00
N ARG A 15 28.71 -7.06 -8.10
CA ARG A 15 28.76 -8.05 -7.00
C ARG A 15 28.60 -9.48 -7.53
N VAL A 16 27.62 -9.70 -8.40
CA VAL A 16 27.35 -11.02 -8.96
C VAL A 16 28.50 -11.44 -9.88
N MET A 17 28.97 -10.54 -10.73
CA MET A 17 30.13 -10.79 -11.60
C MET A 17 31.37 -11.19 -10.78
N ALA A 18 31.70 -10.44 -9.72
CA ALA A 18 32.84 -10.76 -8.87
C ALA A 18 32.69 -12.13 -8.15
N ALA A 19 31.49 -12.41 -7.62
CA ALA A 19 31.23 -13.66 -6.92
C ALA A 19 31.30 -14.88 -7.86
N VAL A 20 30.65 -14.80 -9.01
CA VAL A 20 30.55 -15.92 -9.98
C VAL A 20 31.91 -16.16 -10.65
N THR A 21 32.54 -15.12 -11.22
CA THR A 21 33.88 -15.26 -11.85
C THR A 21 34.90 -15.77 -10.83
N GLY A 22 34.91 -15.19 -9.62
CA GLY A 22 35.83 -15.61 -8.57
C GLY A 22 35.66 -17.08 -8.17
N PHE A 23 34.41 -17.53 -8.00
CA PHE A 23 34.11 -18.93 -7.68
C PHE A 23 34.48 -19.89 -8.82
N LEU A 24 34.19 -19.54 -10.08
CA LEU A 24 34.52 -20.38 -11.22
C LEU A 24 36.02 -20.53 -11.43
N TYR A 25 36.80 -19.48 -11.17
CA TYR A 25 38.26 -19.56 -11.15
C TYR A 25 38.79 -20.49 -10.04
N LEU A 26 38.22 -20.42 -8.84
CA LEU A 26 38.56 -21.34 -7.75
C LEU A 26 38.18 -22.79 -8.09
N ALA A 27 36.96 -23.01 -8.60
CA ALA A 27 36.48 -24.34 -8.99
C ALA A 27 37.29 -24.93 -10.15
N GLY A 28 37.59 -24.14 -11.18
CA GLY A 28 38.42 -24.55 -12.32
C GLY A 28 39.85 -24.85 -11.90
N GLY A 29 40.45 -23.95 -11.11
CA GLY A 29 41.80 -24.13 -10.57
C GLY A 29 41.92 -25.37 -9.68
N THR A 30 40.95 -25.63 -8.80
CA THR A 30 40.93 -26.83 -7.96
C THR A 30 40.74 -28.11 -8.77
N ALA A 31 39.87 -28.12 -9.78
CA ALA A 31 39.69 -29.26 -10.68
C ALA A 31 40.97 -29.59 -11.48
N VAL A 32 41.59 -28.58 -12.08
CA VAL A 32 42.86 -28.72 -12.82
C VAL A 32 44.00 -29.13 -11.88
N GLY A 33 44.04 -28.57 -10.67
CA GLY A 33 45.04 -28.91 -9.66
C GLY A 33 44.93 -30.35 -9.18
N ALA A 34 43.71 -30.85 -8.97
CA ALA A 34 43.47 -32.25 -8.64
C ALA A 34 43.98 -33.19 -9.75
N ALA A 35 43.70 -32.87 -11.02
CA ALA A 35 44.22 -33.62 -12.16
C ALA A 35 45.77 -33.58 -12.23
N GLY A 36 46.40 -32.45 -11.90
CA GLY A 36 47.85 -32.32 -11.82
C GLY A 36 48.47 -33.15 -10.69
N LEU A 37 47.86 -33.15 -9.51
CA LEU A 37 48.30 -33.96 -8.35
C LEU A 37 48.18 -35.45 -8.62
N ASP A 38 47.08 -35.89 -9.22
CA ASP A 38 46.86 -37.28 -9.60
C ASP A 38 47.91 -37.74 -10.63
N ALA A 39 48.20 -36.90 -11.63
CA ALA A 39 49.24 -37.15 -12.61
C ALA A 39 50.66 -37.20 -12.00
N LEU A 40 50.93 -36.43 -10.94
CA LEU A 40 52.20 -36.53 -10.20
C LEU A 40 52.33 -37.84 -9.42
N ARG A 41 51.24 -38.29 -8.80
CA ARG A 41 51.20 -39.53 -7.99
C ARG A 41 51.29 -40.79 -8.84
N SER A 42 50.78 -40.74 -10.06
CA SER A 42 50.77 -41.85 -11.01
C SER A 42 52.04 -41.98 -11.86
N ARG A 43 53.10 -41.20 -11.58
CA ARG A 43 54.43 -41.36 -12.20
C ARG A 43 55.04 -42.73 -11.89
N GLY A 44 54.80 -43.70 -12.76
CA GLY A 44 55.59 -44.92 -12.87
C GLY A 44 56.87 -44.72 -13.69
N PRO A 45 57.81 -45.68 -13.71
CA PRO A 45 59.08 -45.59 -14.45
C PRO A 45 58.91 -45.83 -15.96
N GLY A 46 57.94 -45.17 -16.59
CA GLY A 46 57.66 -45.26 -18.03
C GLY A 46 58.00 -43.97 -18.79
N PRO A 47 58.19 -44.03 -20.11
CA PRO A 47 58.50 -42.86 -20.93
C PRO A 47 57.23 -41.99 -21.09
N HIS A 48 57.04 -41.03 -20.19
CA HIS A 48 56.01 -40.01 -20.36
C HIS A 48 56.51 -38.92 -21.30
N PRO A 49 55.77 -38.55 -22.36
CA PRO A 49 56.22 -37.62 -23.40
C PRO A 49 56.40 -36.16 -22.92
N HIS A 50 55.93 -35.80 -21.72
CA HIS A 50 56.09 -34.46 -21.13
C HIS A 50 56.51 -34.54 -19.64
N PRO A 51 57.81 -34.49 -19.32
CA PRO A 51 58.27 -34.53 -17.94
C PRO A 51 57.72 -33.38 -17.09
N ASP A 52 57.43 -32.21 -17.67
CA ASP A 52 56.98 -31.02 -16.92
C ASP A 52 55.46 -30.82 -16.88
N GLY A 53 54.67 -31.66 -17.56
CA GLY A 53 53.22 -31.50 -17.70
C GLY A 53 52.46 -31.38 -16.37
N PRO A 54 52.65 -32.29 -15.40
CA PRO A 54 51.97 -32.22 -14.11
C PRO A 54 52.32 -30.96 -13.31
N VAL A 55 53.57 -30.48 -13.40
CA VAL A 55 54.02 -29.25 -12.73
C VAL A 55 53.37 -28.02 -13.39
N GLY A 56 53.29 -28.01 -14.72
CA GLY A 56 52.57 -26.97 -15.47
C GLY A 56 51.09 -26.87 -15.08
N LEU A 57 50.41 -28.00 -14.89
CA LEU A 57 49.01 -28.04 -14.42
C LEU A 57 48.86 -27.42 -13.02
N LEU A 58 49.78 -27.72 -12.09
CA LEU A 58 49.76 -27.12 -10.75
C LEU A 58 50.00 -25.61 -10.78
N LEU A 59 50.89 -25.13 -11.66
CA LEU A 59 51.12 -23.69 -11.82
C LEU A 59 49.88 -22.99 -12.37
N ILE A 60 49.22 -23.56 -13.39
CA ILE A 60 47.95 -23.04 -13.93
C ILE A 60 46.87 -23.04 -12.84
N ALA A 61 46.76 -24.12 -12.08
CA ALA A 61 45.83 -24.23 -10.96
C ALA A 61 46.09 -23.15 -9.90
N ALA A 62 47.34 -22.90 -9.53
CA ALA A 62 47.71 -21.86 -8.57
C ALA A 62 47.36 -20.46 -9.10
N VAL A 63 47.67 -20.16 -10.36
CA VAL A 63 47.30 -18.88 -11.00
C VAL A 63 45.78 -18.70 -11.01
N ALA A 64 45.02 -19.74 -11.35
CA ALA A 64 43.57 -19.69 -11.38
C ALA A 64 42.99 -19.46 -9.97
N VAL A 65 43.49 -20.18 -8.96
CA VAL A 65 43.04 -20.04 -7.56
C VAL A 65 43.34 -18.65 -7.00
N LEU A 66 44.56 -18.13 -7.22
CA LEU A 66 44.96 -16.80 -6.78
C LEU A 66 44.15 -15.70 -7.47
N THR A 67 43.89 -15.87 -8.77
CA THR A 67 43.03 -14.96 -9.53
C THR A 67 41.60 -14.98 -8.97
N GLY A 68 41.04 -16.17 -8.73
CA GLY A 68 39.70 -16.33 -8.15
C GLY A 68 39.57 -15.67 -6.78
N ALA A 69 40.53 -15.89 -5.88
CA ALA A 69 40.58 -15.23 -4.57
C ALA A 69 40.67 -13.70 -4.69
N GLY A 70 41.49 -13.20 -5.62
CA GLY A 70 41.61 -11.77 -5.91
C GLY A 70 40.31 -11.16 -6.42
N VAL A 71 39.62 -11.83 -7.35
CA VAL A 71 38.32 -11.39 -7.90
C VAL A 71 37.24 -11.41 -6.82
N LEU A 72 37.19 -12.41 -5.94
CA LEU A 72 36.26 -12.40 -4.81
C LEU A 72 36.49 -11.22 -3.85
N ARG A 73 37.76 -10.86 -3.61
CA ARG A 73 38.10 -9.79 -2.66
C ARG A 73 37.94 -8.38 -3.23
N TRP A 74 38.31 -8.17 -4.49
CA TRP A 74 38.40 -6.85 -5.11
C TRP A 74 37.55 -6.67 -6.37
N GLY A 75 37.00 -7.75 -6.95
CA GLY A 75 36.31 -7.74 -8.24
C GLY A 75 35.11 -6.82 -8.32
N ARG A 76 34.43 -6.55 -7.19
CA ARG A 76 33.30 -5.58 -7.13
C ARG A 76 33.68 -4.15 -7.52
N ARG A 77 34.98 -3.83 -7.53
CA ARG A 77 35.53 -2.51 -7.92
C ARG A 77 36.04 -2.48 -9.36
N LEU A 78 36.09 -3.62 -10.04
CA LEU A 78 36.62 -3.69 -11.40
C LEU A 78 35.58 -3.15 -12.42
N PRO A 79 36.02 -2.40 -13.44
CA PRO A 79 35.15 -2.01 -14.54
C PRO A 79 34.74 -3.22 -15.36
N ARG A 80 33.56 -3.17 -15.99
CA ARG A 80 33.01 -4.30 -16.78
C ARG A 80 33.95 -4.75 -17.90
N ALA A 81 34.73 -3.82 -18.48
CA ALA A 81 35.75 -4.13 -19.48
C ALA A 81 36.83 -5.10 -18.97
N ALA A 82 37.22 -5.03 -17.69
CA ALA A 82 38.21 -5.93 -17.11
C ALA A 82 37.72 -7.39 -17.08
N TYR A 83 36.42 -7.62 -17.01
CA TYR A 83 35.86 -8.97 -17.05
C TYR A 83 35.98 -9.62 -18.43
N HIS A 84 36.06 -8.85 -19.53
CA HIS A 84 36.42 -9.46 -20.82
C HIS A 84 37.81 -10.07 -20.79
N LEU A 85 38.77 -9.40 -20.13
CA LEU A 85 40.13 -9.92 -19.97
C LEU A 85 40.15 -11.15 -19.07
N LEU A 86 39.40 -11.16 -17.97
CA LEU A 86 39.29 -12.32 -17.09
C LEU A 86 38.70 -13.53 -17.84
N VAL A 87 37.55 -13.37 -18.50
CA VAL A 87 36.91 -14.49 -19.21
C VAL A 87 37.81 -15.02 -20.35
N GLY A 88 38.48 -14.12 -21.09
CA GLY A 88 39.46 -14.51 -22.11
C GLY A 88 40.69 -15.21 -21.54
N ALA A 89 41.24 -14.72 -20.42
CA ALA A 89 42.38 -15.35 -19.74
C ALA A 89 42.01 -16.74 -19.21
N GLY A 90 40.79 -16.92 -18.69
CA GLY A 90 40.27 -18.22 -18.28
C GLY A 90 40.23 -19.22 -19.45
N ALA A 91 39.71 -18.81 -20.61
CA ALA A 91 39.72 -19.65 -21.82
C ALA A 91 41.15 -20.04 -22.25
N GLY A 92 42.10 -19.10 -22.17
CA GLY A 92 43.51 -19.35 -22.46
C GLY A 92 44.16 -20.34 -21.48
N LEU A 93 43.94 -20.16 -20.17
CA LEU A 93 44.46 -21.06 -19.14
C LEU A 93 43.91 -22.49 -19.29
N ILE A 94 42.62 -22.64 -19.62
CA ILE A 94 41.98 -23.95 -19.85
C ILE A 94 42.59 -24.63 -21.08
N THR A 95 42.76 -23.87 -22.18
CA THR A 95 43.40 -24.38 -23.41
C THR A 95 44.83 -24.84 -23.13
N LEU A 96 45.61 -24.04 -22.40
CA LEU A 96 46.97 -24.37 -22.03
C LEU A 96 47.03 -25.59 -21.10
N ALA A 97 46.12 -25.70 -20.13
CA ALA A 97 46.04 -26.86 -19.25
C ALA A 97 45.75 -28.14 -20.06
N ALA A 98 44.83 -28.10 -21.01
CA ALA A 98 44.54 -29.24 -21.88
C ALA A 98 45.74 -29.62 -22.78
N LEU A 99 46.55 -28.65 -23.23
CA LEU A 99 47.78 -28.89 -24.01
C LEU A 99 48.94 -29.45 -23.16
N LEU A 100 49.06 -29.04 -21.90
CA LEU A 100 50.12 -29.51 -20.99
C LEU A 100 49.77 -30.81 -20.26
N ALA A 101 48.51 -31.25 -20.37
CA ALA A 101 48.06 -32.45 -19.70
C ALA A 101 48.89 -33.70 -20.11
N PRO A 102 49.28 -34.56 -19.16
CA PRO A 102 50.17 -35.69 -19.44
C PRO A 102 49.47 -36.87 -20.11
N GLY A 103 48.14 -36.91 -20.15
CA GLY A 103 47.39 -37.99 -20.79
C GLY A 103 46.01 -37.58 -21.29
N ALA A 104 45.38 -38.45 -22.07
CA ALA A 104 44.08 -38.20 -22.68
C ALA A 104 42.96 -37.89 -21.65
N SER A 105 42.92 -38.59 -20.51
CA SER A 105 41.93 -38.38 -19.45
C SER A 105 42.07 -37.02 -18.78
N THR A 106 43.30 -36.63 -18.44
CA THR A 106 43.60 -35.33 -17.81
C THR A 106 43.41 -34.17 -18.78
N ALA A 107 43.71 -34.35 -20.07
CA ALA A 107 43.43 -33.37 -21.12
C ALA A 107 41.92 -33.13 -21.27
N THR A 108 41.13 -34.21 -21.29
CA THR A 108 39.67 -34.13 -21.38
C THR A 108 39.06 -33.48 -20.13
N ALA A 109 39.55 -33.83 -18.94
CA ALA A 109 39.11 -33.22 -17.69
C ALA A 109 39.42 -31.72 -17.61
N ALA A 110 40.63 -31.32 -18.01
CA ALA A 110 41.04 -29.91 -18.06
C ALA A 110 40.20 -29.13 -19.07
N ALA A 111 40.00 -29.66 -20.29
CA ALA A 111 39.15 -29.05 -21.30
C ALA A 111 37.68 -28.95 -20.84
N GLY A 112 37.18 -29.91 -20.06
CA GLY A 112 35.84 -29.92 -19.47
C GLY A 112 35.45 -28.65 -18.72
N VAL A 113 36.44 -27.97 -18.12
CA VAL A 113 36.28 -26.72 -17.37
C VAL A 113 35.84 -25.55 -18.28
N MET A 114 35.96 -25.66 -19.61
CA MET A 114 35.53 -24.63 -20.57
C MET A 114 34.04 -24.24 -20.45
N VAL A 115 33.20 -25.10 -19.89
CA VAL A 115 31.80 -24.81 -19.57
C VAL A 115 31.69 -23.58 -18.65
N PHE A 116 32.67 -23.33 -17.79
CA PHE A 116 32.71 -22.16 -16.92
C PHE A 116 32.86 -20.85 -17.71
N VAL A 117 33.60 -20.88 -18.83
CA VAL A 117 33.71 -19.73 -19.74
C VAL A 117 32.37 -19.45 -20.42
N ALA A 118 31.64 -20.50 -20.82
CA ALA A 118 30.30 -20.35 -21.39
C ALA A 118 29.30 -19.76 -20.39
N LEU A 119 29.36 -20.19 -19.12
CA LEU A 119 28.56 -19.64 -18.03
C LEU A 119 28.84 -18.14 -17.84
N ASP A 120 30.11 -17.75 -17.67
CA ASP A 120 30.51 -16.35 -17.51
C ASP A 120 30.11 -15.49 -18.70
N ALA A 121 30.37 -15.98 -19.92
CA ALA A 121 30.15 -15.22 -21.14
C ALA A 121 28.68 -14.79 -21.32
N PHE A 122 27.75 -15.72 -21.12
CA PHE A 122 26.31 -15.47 -21.29
C PHE A 122 25.66 -14.83 -20.07
N PHE A 123 26.31 -14.87 -18.92
CA PHE A 123 25.86 -14.13 -17.74
C PHE A 123 26.21 -12.64 -17.86
N TYR A 124 27.38 -12.30 -18.41
CA TYR A 124 27.94 -10.94 -18.31
C TYR A 124 27.76 -10.05 -19.53
N PHE A 125 27.81 -10.63 -20.73
CA PHE A 125 28.00 -9.87 -21.96
C PHE A 125 26.77 -9.91 -22.86
N ALA A 126 26.67 -8.90 -23.73
CA ALA A 126 25.74 -8.95 -24.86
C ALA A 126 26.07 -10.15 -25.76
N TRP A 127 25.06 -10.65 -26.48
CA TRP A 127 25.18 -11.86 -27.29
C TRP A 127 26.39 -11.87 -28.23
N PRO A 128 26.75 -10.80 -28.95
CA PRO A 128 27.93 -10.82 -29.83
C PRO A 128 29.24 -11.10 -29.08
N ALA A 129 29.43 -10.47 -27.93
CA ALA A 129 30.63 -10.67 -27.11
C ALA A 129 30.60 -12.01 -26.38
N ALA A 130 29.44 -12.46 -25.91
CA ALA A 130 29.28 -13.77 -25.30
C ALA A 130 29.61 -14.90 -26.30
N LEU A 131 29.14 -14.77 -27.54
CA LEU A 131 29.45 -15.69 -28.65
C LEU A 131 30.93 -15.69 -29.00
N ALA A 132 31.60 -14.52 -28.98
CA ALA A 132 33.04 -14.44 -29.23
C ALA A 132 33.86 -15.19 -28.16
N HIS A 133 33.53 -15.02 -26.88
CA HIS A 133 34.19 -15.75 -25.77
C HIS A 133 33.89 -17.25 -25.82
N LEU A 134 32.66 -17.63 -26.16
CA LEU A 134 32.29 -19.03 -26.37
C LEU A 134 33.08 -19.65 -27.52
N ALA A 135 33.18 -18.96 -28.66
CA ALA A 135 33.95 -19.41 -29.81
C ALA A 135 35.43 -19.58 -29.45
N LEU A 136 36.01 -18.62 -28.73
CA LEU A 136 37.40 -18.71 -28.25
C LEU A 136 37.61 -19.97 -27.39
N ALA A 137 36.72 -20.22 -26.43
CA ALA A 137 36.81 -21.39 -25.57
C ALA A 137 36.65 -22.71 -26.34
N VAL A 138 35.64 -22.79 -27.22
CA VAL A 138 35.34 -24.00 -28.02
C VAL A 138 36.44 -24.31 -29.01
N VAL A 139 36.94 -23.31 -29.73
CA VAL A 139 38.06 -23.48 -30.67
C VAL A 139 39.33 -23.88 -29.91
N GLY A 140 39.65 -23.21 -28.80
CA GLY A 140 40.82 -23.53 -27.99
C GLY A 140 40.79 -24.94 -27.41
N GLY A 141 39.67 -25.33 -26.80
CA GLY A 141 39.49 -26.68 -26.25
C GLY A 141 39.53 -27.76 -27.33
N THR A 142 38.84 -27.55 -28.46
CA THR A 142 38.84 -28.49 -29.60
C THR A 142 40.24 -28.64 -30.18
N PHE A 143 40.97 -27.53 -30.36
CA PHE A 143 42.35 -27.55 -30.83
C PHE A 143 43.25 -28.32 -29.87
N ALA A 144 43.17 -28.05 -28.57
CA ALA A 144 44.00 -28.73 -27.57
C ALA A 144 43.77 -30.26 -27.55
N LEU A 145 42.51 -30.70 -27.70
CA LEU A 145 42.17 -32.12 -27.77
C LEU A 145 42.56 -32.74 -29.11
N ALA A 146 42.49 -32.01 -30.23
CA ALA A 146 42.91 -32.49 -31.54
C ALA A 146 44.41 -32.81 -31.63
N GLN A 147 45.23 -32.18 -30.79
CA GLN A 147 46.66 -32.50 -30.66
C GLN A 147 46.91 -33.84 -29.95
N ARG A 148 45.87 -34.55 -29.49
CA ARG A 148 45.96 -35.84 -28.80
C ARG A 148 45.51 -36.96 -29.74
N SER A 149 46.46 -37.70 -30.29
CA SER A 149 46.19 -38.86 -31.16
C SER A 149 45.43 -40.00 -30.47
N GLU A 150 45.49 -40.06 -29.13
CA GLU A 150 44.81 -41.06 -28.29
C GLU A 150 43.30 -40.81 -28.14
N LEU A 151 42.82 -39.59 -28.44
CA LEU A 151 41.43 -39.22 -28.24
C LEU A 151 40.62 -39.36 -29.53
N PRO A 152 39.44 -39.99 -29.49
CA PRO A 152 38.54 -39.98 -30.62
C PRO A 152 37.99 -38.58 -30.84
N VAL A 153 37.75 -38.20 -32.11
CA VAL A 153 37.13 -36.93 -32.49
C VAL A 153 35.79 -36.72 -31.78
N GLY A 154 35.09 -37.81 -31.45
CA GLY A 154 33.85 -37.80 -30.68
C GLY A 154 33.95 -37.11 -29.31
N SER A 155 35.10 -37.18 -28.64
CA SER A 155 35.30 -36.52 -27.34
C SER A 155 35.24 -34.99 -27.45
N SER A 156 35.87 -34.44 -28.50
CA SER A 156 35.83 -33.00 -28.77
C SER A 156 34.44 -32.54 -29.20
N ILE A 157 33.75 -33.32 -30.03
CA ILE A 157 32.37 -33.04 -30.45
C ILE A 157 31.42 -33.05 -29.25
N LEU A 158 31.52 -34.06 -28.38
CA LEU A 158 30.70 -34.17 -27.18
C LEU A 158 30.89 -32.95 -26.27
N LEU A 159 32.14 -32.59 -25.98
CA LEU A 159 32.44 -31.47 -25.10
C LEU A 159 31.96 -30.13 -25.69
N ALA A 160 32.19 -29.90 -26.98
CA ALA A 160 31.69 -28.71 -27.69
C ALA A 160 30.15 -28.65 -27.64
N THR A 161 29.47 -29.77 -27.85
CA THR A 161 28.00 -29.87 -27.82
C THR A 161 27.45 -29.58 -26.42
N VAL A 162 28.06 -30.13 -25.37
CA VAL A 162 27.69 -29.84 -23.97
C VAL A 162 27.87 -28.36 -23.67
N CYS A 163 29.00 -27.78 -24.06
CA CYS A 163 29.29 -26.36 -23.85
C CYS A 163 28.29 -25.44 -24.57
N LEU A 164 27.99 -25.73 -25.84
CA LEU A 164 26.99 -25.01 -26.63
C LEU A 164 25.59 -25.12 -26.02
N SER A 165 25.21 -26.30 -25.54
CA SER A 165 23.90 -26.55 -24.92
C SER A 165 23.73 -25.76 -23.63
N ILE A 166 24.75 -25.79 -22.76
CA ILE A 166 24.75 -25.02 -21.51
C ILE A 166 24.71 -23.51 -21.81
N ALA A 167 25.52 -23.03 -22.76
CA ALA A 167 25.51 -21.64 -23.20
C ALA A 167 24.12 -21.18 -23.67
N ALA A 168 23.44 -22.00 -24.47
CA ALA A 168 22.10 -21.71 -24.96
C ALA A 168 21.06 -21.64 -23.83
N VAL A 169 21.05 -22.64 -22.92
CA VAL A 169 20.13 -22.67 -21.78
C VAL A 169 20.36 -21.48 -20.85
N VAL A 170 21.62 -21.21 -20.49
CA VAL A 170 21.99 -20.08 -19.61
C VAL A 170 21.61 -18.75 -20.27
N GLY A 171 21.88 -18.58 -21.56
CA GLY A 171 21.50 -17.37 -22.30
C GLY A 171 19.99 -17.12 -22.28
N VAL A 172 19.17 -18.16 -22.43
CA VAL A 172 17.70 -18.05 -22.35
C VAL A 172 17.24 -17.70 -20.93
N LEU A 173 17.78 -18.37 -19.91
CA LEU A 173 17.41 -18.12 -18.51
C LEU A 173 17.81 -16.71 -18.07
N VAL A 174 18.99 -16.24 -18.46
CA VAL A 174 19.50 -14.91 -18.15
C VAL A 174 18.69 -13.82 -18.85
N ASP A 175 18.27 -14.01 -20.10
CA ASP A 175 17.40 -13.06 -20.82
C ASP A 175 16.01 -12.96 -20.16
N ARG A 176 15.44 -14.10 -19.73
CA ARG A 176 14.18 -14.13 -18.97
C ARG A 176 14.30 -13.47 -17.60
N ALA A 177 15.36 -13.79 -16.85
CA ALA A 177 15.62 -13.18 -15.54
C ALA A 177 15.86 -11.67 -15.66
N SER A 178 16.58 -11.23 -16.69
CA SER A 178 16.85 -9.80 -16.95
C SER A 178 15.59 -9.02 -17.34
N SER A 179 14.55 -9.70 -17.81
CA SER A 179 13.26 -9.09 -18.17
C SER A 179 12.26 -9.06 -17.01
N ALA A 180 12.58 -9.64 -15.85
CA ALA A 180 11.65 -9.80 -14.73
C ALA A 180 11.34 -8.49 -13.98
N GLY A 181 12.19 -7.46 -14.13
CA GLY A 181 12.04 -6.15 -13.47
C GLY A 181 11.54 -5.03 -14.39
N VAL A 182 11.20 -5.34 -15.65
CA VAL A 182 10.86 -4.34 -16.68
C VAL A 182 9.47 -4.61 -17.25
N ASP A 183 8.68 -3.57 -17.44
CA ASP A 183 7.42 -3.64 -18.17
C ASP A 183 7.70 -3.69 -19.68
N GLN A 184 7.24 -4.76 -20.35
CA GLN A 184 7.57 -4.97 -21.76
C GLN A 184 6.92 -3.95 -22.70
N LEU A 185 5.82 -3.33 -22.28
CA LEU A 185 5.09 -2.38 -23.10
C LEU A 185 5.76 -1.00 -23.12
N THR A 186 6.15 -0.50 -21.95
CA THR A 186 6.68 0.85 -21.77
C THR A 186 8.21 0.89 -21.66
N GLY A 187 8.86 -0.23 -21.35
CA GLY A 187 10.30 -0.31 -21.08
C GLY A 187 10.71 0.27 -19.72
N LEU A 188 9.75 0.67 -18.89
CA LEU A 188 9.96 1.17 -17.53
C LEU A 188 10.23 0.03 -16.55
N ALA A 189 10.62 0.35 -15.32
CA ALA A 189 10.57 -0.62 -14.24
C ALA A 189 9.12 -1.13 -14.07
N ASN A 190 8.95 -2.42 -13.81
CA ASN A 190 7.66 -2.94 -13.37
C ASN A 190 7.57 -2.88 -11.83
N ARG A 191 6.48 -3.37 -11.24
CA ARG A 191 6.31 -3.44 -9.79
C ARG A 191 7.51 -4.04 -9.06
N ARG A 192 8.05 -5.15 -9.56
CA ARG A 192 9.24 -5.79 -8.97
C ARG A 192 10.49 -4.92 -9.07
N GLY A 193 10.71 -4.29 -10.24
CA GLY A 193 11.84 -3.37 -10.43
C GLY A 193 11.77 -2.14 -9.52
N LEU A 194 10.56 -1.65 -9.24
CA LEU A 194 10.34 -0.59 -8.26
C LEU A 194 10.67 -1.06 -6.84
N ASP A 195 10.16 -2.22 -6.41
CA ASP A 195 10.40 -2.76 -5.07
C ASP A 195 11.91 -2.99 -4.84
N GLU A 196 12.62 -3.50 -5.84
CA GLU A 196 14.08 -3.70 -5.83
C GLU A 196 14.85 -2.36 -5.72
N ALA A 197 14.27 -1.24 -6.18
CA ALA A 197 14.87 0.09 -6.10
C ALA A 197 14.49 0.87 -4.83
N LEU A 198 13.28 0.64 -4.30
CA LEU A 198 12.72 1.38 -3.17
C LEU A 198 13.45 1.07 -1.85
N GLU A 199 13.64 -0.22 -1.54
CA GLU A 199 14.24 -0.62 -0.26
C GLU A 199 15.68 -0.09 -0.08
N PRO A 200 16.56 -0.14 -1.11
CA PRO A 200 17.85 0.53 -1.05
C PRO A 200 17.75 2.05 -0.89
N ALA A 201 16.79 2.71 -1.55
CA ALA A 201 16.62 4.15 -1.50
C ALA A 201 16.20 4.62 -0.10
N VAL A 202 15.27 3.92 0.55
CA VAL A 202 14.87 4.18 1.94
C VAL A 202 16.06 4.03 2.87
N ARG A 203 16.79 2.92 2.80
CA ARG A 203 17.99 2.73 3.64
C ARG A 203 19.05 3.81 3.44
N ASP A 204 19.27 4.26 2.21
CA ASP A 204 20.24 5.32 1.92
C ASP A 204 19.79 6.67 2.46
N ALA A 205 18.52 7.02 2.27
CA ALA A 205 17.90 8.24 2.77
C ALA A 205 17.96 8.30 4.30
N THR A 206 17.54 7.24 4.99
CA THR A 206 17.62 7.14 6.46
C THR A 206 19.05 7.25 6.98
N ARG A 207 20.01 6.63 6.30
CA ARG A 207 21.43 6.66 6.72
C ARG A 207 22.08 8.02 6.50
N THR A 208 21.70 8.74 5.44
CA THR A 208 22.34 10.01 5.06
C THR A 208 21.56 11.25 5.51
N GLY A 209 20.33 11.08 6.02
CA GLY A 209 19.43 12.18 6.37
C GLY A 209 18.95 12.98 5.15
N THR A 210 18.99 12.40 3.94
CA THR A 210 18.49 13.08 2.74
C THR A 210 17.02 12.76 2.51
N ALA A 211 16.26 13.75 2.02
CA ALA A 211 14.86 13.57 1.67
C ALA A 211 14.66 12.45 0.62
N LEU A 212 13.55 11.74 0.71
CA LEU A 212 13.09 10.77 -0.28
C LEU A 212 11.59 10.95 -0.44
N SER A 213 11.10 11.08 -1.66
CA SER A 213 9.67 11.11 -1.93
C SER A 213 9.26 10.02 -2.90
N THR A 214 8.00 9.60 -2.81
CA THR A 214 7.37 8.75 -3.82
C THR A 214 6.11 9.41 -4.34
N ALA A 215 5.75 9.13 -5.59
CA ALA A 215 4.48 9.56 -6.14
C ALA A 215 3.81 8.44 -6.91
N LEU A 216 2.48 8.40 -6.86
CA LEU A 216 1.66 7.52 -7.66
C LEU A 216 0.81 8.40 -8.56
N VAL A 217 0.87 8.16 -9.87
CA VAL A 217 0.13 8.90 -10.91
C VAL A 217 -0.72 7.91 -11.67
N GLU A 218 -2.00 8.19 -11.79
CA GLU A 218 -2.96 7.37 -12.53
C GLU A 218 -3.54 8.17 -13.69
N LEU A 219 -3.67 7.52 -14.85
CA LEU A 219 -4.37 8.08 -16.01
C LEU A 219 -5.86 7.81 -15.88
N ASP A 220 -6.66 8.88 -15.78
CA ASP A 220 -8.10 8.76 -15.65
C ASP A 220 -8.78 8.41 -16.99
N GLY A 221 -9.90 7.69 -16.92
CA GLY A 221 -10.64 7.27 -18.10
C GLY A 221 -9.91 6.24 -18.97
N PHE A 222 -8.85 5.62 -18.45
CA PHE A 222 -8.08 4.62 -19.19
C PHE A 222 -8.93 3.41 -19.61
N GLU A 223 -9.85 2.95 -18.74
CA GLU A 223 -10.80 1.89 -19.08
C GLU A 223 -11.74 2.29 -20.23
N ASP A 224 -12.12 3.56 -20.31
CA ASP A 224 -12.94 4.10 -21.40
C ASP A 224 -12.16 4.08 -22.71
N VAL A 225 -10.87 4.46 -22.69
CA VAL A 225 -9.99 4.37 -23.85
C VAL A 225 -9.85 2.92 -24.33
N VAL A 226 -9.69 1.96 -23.42
CA VAL A 226 -9.64 0.53 -23.76
C VAL A 226 -10.95 0.10 -24.43
N ARG A 227 -12.10 0.51 -23.87
CA ARG A 227 -13.44 0.12 -24.33
C ARG A 227 -13.82 0.76 -25.67
N GLU A 228 -13.46 2.01 -25.90
CA GLU A 228 -13.92 2.80 -27.06
C GLU A 228 -12.91 2.81 -28.22
N ALA A 229 -11.61 2.87 -27.92
CA ALA A 229 -10.54 2.99 -28.91
C ALA A 229 -9.67 1.72 -29.04
N GLY A 230 -9.81 0.77 -28.11
CA GLY A 230 -9.15 -0.53 -28.15
C GLY A 230 -7.73 -0.56 -27.60
N ASP A 231 -7.19 -1.78 -27.46
CA ASP A 231 -5.90 -2.06 -26.81
C ASP A 231 -4.71 -1.33 -27.43
N HIS A 232 -4.74 -1.08 -28.74
CA HIS A 232 -3.63 -0.39 -29.42
C HIS A 232 -3.53 1.07 -29.00
N ALA A 233 -4.66 1.77 -28.92
CA ALA A 233 -4.72 3.17 -28.47
C ALA A 233 -4.32 3.29 -27.00
N ALA A 234 -4.81 2.38 -26.16
CA ALA A 234 -4.43 2.29 -24.75
C ALA A 234 -2.92 2.06 -24.58
N ALA A 235 -2.34 1.16 -25.39
CA ALA A 235 -0.90 0.90 -25.42
C ALA A 235 -0.08 2.12 -25.84
N ASP A 236 -0.53 2.87 -26.84
CA ASP A 236 0.17 4.07 -27.32
C ASP A 236 0.09 5.22 -26.33
N LEU A 237 -1.02 5.36 -25.60
CA LEU A 237 -1.13 6.30 -24.49
C LEU A 237 -0.09 6.00 -23.40
N LEU A 238 0.02 4.73 -22.97
CA LEU A 238 0.98 4.31 -21.95
C LEU A 238 2.43 4.53 -22.39
N ARG A 239 2.77 4.22 -23.65
CA ARG A 239 4.09 4.50 -24.23
C ARG A 239 4.38 5.99 -24.27
N THR A 240 3.38 6.80 -24.61
CA THR A 240 3.50 8.25 -24.67
C THR A 240 3.78 8.85 -23.29
N ALA A 241 3.00 8.46 -22.28
CA ALA A 241 3.22 8.86 -20.88
C ALA A 241 4.63 8.46 -20.42
N ALA A 242 5.02 7.19 -20.63
CA ALA A 242 6.34 6.69 -20.27
C ALA A 242 7.48 7.50 -20.92
N ARG A 243 7.38 7.79 -22.22
CA ARG A 243 8.39 8.58 -22.95
C ARG A 243 8.47 10.02 -22.46
N LEU A 244 7.33 10.71 -22.34
CA LEU A 244 7.27 12.12 -21.95
C LEU A 244 7.74 12.33 -20.52
N TRP A 245 7.37 11.42 -19.61
CA TRP A 245 7.77 11.52 -18.22
C TRP A 245 9.24 11.17 -18.04
N SER A 246 9.73 10.09 -18.66
CA SER A 246 11.15 9.70 -18.56
C SER A 246 12.11 10.81 -19.01
N ALA A 247 11.73 11.61 -20.01
CA ALA A 247 12.54 12.72 -20.51
C ALA A 247 12.69 13.88 -19.51
N GLN A 248 11.84 13.95 -18.49
CA GLN A 248 11.79 15.04 -17.51
C GLN A 248 12.27 14.62 -16.12
N LEU A 249 12.62 13.35 -15.94
CA LEU A 249 13.05 12.84 -14.63
C LEU A 249 14.46 13.31 -14.29
N PRO A 250 14.69 13.69 -13.02
CA PRO A 250 16.03 14.02 -12.54
C PRO A 250 16.91 12.77 -12.44
N PRO A 251 18.26 12.93 -12.42
CA PRO A 251 19.17 11.82 -12.22
C PRO A 251 18.87 11.05 -10.93
N GLY A 252 18.81 9.72 -11.01
CA GLY A 252 18.54 8.85 -9.87
C GLY A 252 17.07 8.64 -9.54
N ALA A 253 16.15 9.35 -10.19
CA ALA A 253 14.73 9.03 -10.10
C ALA A 253 14.42 7.72 -10.86
N VAL A 254 13.44 6.98 -10.35
CA VAL A 254 12.91 5.77 -11.01
C VAL A 254 11.45 6.01 -11.35
N LEU A 255 11.09 5.74 -12.60
CA LEU A 255 9.71 5.67 -13.04
C LEU A 255 9.37 4.21 -13.35
N ALA A 256 8.31 3.73 -12.72
CA ALA A 256 7.81 2.39 -12.85
C ALA A 256 6.36 2.40 -13.30
N ARG A 257 5.94 1.37 -14.04
CA ARG A 257 4.53 1.06 -14.27
C ARG A 257 4.13 -0.05 -13.30
N ARG A 258 3.13 0.21 -12.46
CA ARG A 258 2.71 -0.72 -11.41
C ARG A 258 1.77 -1.77 -11.98
N ASP A 259 0.65 -1.30 -12.54
CA ASP A 259 -0.36 -2.08 -13.24
C ASP A 259 -1.27 -1.14 -14.04
N GLY A 260 -1.99 -1.63 -15.04
CA GLY A 260 -3.00 -0.86 -15.78
C GLY A 260 -2.53 0.53 -16.23
N ALA A 261 -3.19 1.55 -15.69
CA ALA A 261 -2.95 2.98 -15.94
C ALA A 261 -2.07 3.67 -14.88
N GLU A 262 -1.51 2.91 -13.93
CA GLU A 262 -0.80 3.44 -12.77
C GLU A 262 0.72 3.44 -12.95
N PHE A 263 1.31 4.58 -12.62
CA PHE A 263 2.75 4.80 -12.65
C PHE A 263 3.23 5.27 -11.28
N THR A 264 4.36 4.72 -10.85
CA THR A 264 5.00 5.09 -9.58
C THR A 264 6.34 5.77 -9.85
N LEU A 265 6.58 6.86 -9.14
CA LEU A 265 7.85 7.57 -9.11
C LEU A 265 8.54 7.36 -7.77
N LEU A 266 9.83 7.08 -7.82
CA LEU A 266 10.76 7.15 -6.70
C LEU A 266 11.68 8.34 -6.94
N LEU A 267 11.72 9.27 -6.00
CA LEU A 267 12.41 10.55 -6.12
C LEU A 267 13.41 10.74 -4.97
N PRO A 268 14.62 10.15 -5.06
CA PRO A 268 15.67 10.36 -4.08
C PRO A 268 16.11 11.83 -4.05
N ARG A 269 16.40 12.36 -2.86
CA ARG A 269 16.84 13.76 -2.64
C ARG A 269 15.81 14.82 -3.02
N HIS A 270 14.53 14.45 -3.03
CA HIS A 270 13.42 15.37 -3.27
C HIS A 270 12.54 15.38 -2.02
N ASP A 271 12.34 16.56 -1.44
CA ASP A 271 11.33 16.78 -0.41
C ASP A 271 9.93 16.81 -1.01
N GLY A 272 8.90 16.83 -0.15
CA GLY A 272 7.50 16.79 -0.56
C GLY A 272 7.13 17.89 -1.58
N PRO A 273 7.40 19.17 -1.30
CA PRO A 273 7.07 20.26 -2.22
C PRO A 273 7.79 20.17 -3.58
N VAL A 274 9.07 19.82 -3.60
CA VAL A 274 9.82 19.67 -4.87
C VAL A 274 9.32 18.46 -5.66
N ALA A 275 9.01 17.36 -4.98
CA ALA A 275 8.40 16.19 -5.60
C ALA A 275 7.03 16.50 -6.19
N LEU A 276 6.19 17.23 -5.45
CA LEU A 276 4.86 17.68 -5.90
C LEU A 276 4.97 18.55 -7.16
N ALA A 277 5.88 19.53 -7.16
CA ALA A 277 6.10 20.40 -8.31
C ALA A 277 6.60 19.64 -9.55
N LEU A 278 7.45 18.62 -9.38
CA LEU A 278 7.83 17.72 -10.47
C LEU A 278 6.62 16.95 -10.99
N VAL A 279 5.82 16.35 -10.12
CA VAL A 279 4.63 15.59 -10.51
C VAL A 279 3.63 16.45 -11.27
N GLU A 280 3.38 17.69 -10.84
CA GLU A 280 2.51 18.61 -11.59
C GLU A 280 3.05 18.96 -12.98
N ARG A 281 4.37 19.10 -13.13
CA ARG A 281 4.98 19.27 -14.46
C ARG A 281 4.79 18.04 -15.34
N LEU A 282 4.91 16.84 -14.78
CA LEU A 282 4.68 15.59 -15.51
C LEU A 282 3.23 15.48 -15.98
N ARG A 283 2.27 15.83 -15.10
CA ARG A 283 0.85 15.88 -15.43
C ARG A 283 0.57 16.87 -16.55
N ALA A 284 1.12 18.08 -16.45
CA ALA A 284 0.98 19.12 -17.47
C ALA A 284 1.58 18.73 -18.83
N ALA A 285 2.57 17.84 -18.85
CA ALA A 285 3.16 17.33 -20.09
C ALA A 285 2.24 16.34 -20.84
N LEU A 286 1.13 15.89 -20.23
CA LEU A 286 0.13 15.03 -20.85
C LEU A 286 -1.25 15.72 -20.86
N PRO A 287 -1.40 16.89 -21.53
CA PRO A 287 -2.57 17.77 -21.37
C PRO A 287 -3.88 17.17 -21.90
N ALA A 288 -3.80 16.15 -22.77
CA ALA A 288 -4.96 15.48 -23.35
C ALA A 288 -5.58 14.42 -22.42
N VAL A 289 -4.95 14.12 -21.29
CA VAL A 289 -5.40 13.07 -20.36
C VAL A 289 -5.44 13.61 -18.94
N SER A 290 -6.62 13.53 -18.31
CA SER A 290 -6.75 13.88 -16.91
C SER A 290 -6.00 12.87 -16.05
N THR A 291 -5.38 13.33 -14.98
CA THR A 291 -4.60 12.47 -14.08
C THR A 291 -4.89 12.83 -12.64
N ALA A 292 -4.89 11.82 -11.77
CA ALA A 292 -4.85 11.97 -10.33
C ALA A 292 -3.45 11.58 -9.83
N ALA A 293 -2.92 12.30 -8.85
CA ALA A 293 -1.60 11.96 -8.30
C ALA A 293 -1.55 12.11 -6.78
N GLY A 294 -0.97 11.10 -6.12
CA GLY A 294 -0.58 11.14 -4.72
C GLY A 294 0.92 11.26 -4.58
N VAL A 295 1.41 12.11 -3.70
CA VAL A 295 2.83 12.29 -3.38
C VAL A 295 3.00 12.12 -1.89
N ALA A 296 4.03 11.39 -1.44
CA ALA A 296 4.38 11.32 -0.02
C ALA A 296 5.89 11.40 0.17
N VAL A 297 6.30 12.01 1.27
CA VAL A 297 7.71 12.10 1.70
C VAL A 297 8.01 11.07 2.79
N LEU A 298 9.21 10.49 2.74
CA LEU A 298 9.75 9.58 3.74
C LEU A 298 9.99 10.32 5.05
N HIS A 299 9.45 9.78 6.13
CA HIS A 299 9.70 10.27 7.50
C HIS A 299 10.73 9.41 8.25
N ASP A 300 11.28 9.95 9.32
CA ASP A 300 12.24 9.23 10.16
C ASP A 300 11.62 7.97 10.76
N GLY A 301 12.32 6.84 10.62
CA GLY A 301 11.85 5.53 11.09
C GLY A 301 10.73 4.90 10.24
N GLU A 302 10.34 5.52 9.13
CA GLU A 302 9.32 5.00 8.23
C GLU A 302 9.86 3.87 7.33
N THR A 303 9.03 2.85 7.10
CA THR A 303 9.36 1.73 6.19
C THR A 303 8.93 2.04 4.75
N ALA A 304 9.56 1.40 3.76
CA ALA A 304 9.16 1.48 2.35
C ALA A 304 7.66 1.22 2.13
N ALA A 305 7.11 0.20 2.81
CA ALA A 305 5.70 -0.13 2.72
C ALA A 305 4.79 0.95 3.33
N ALA A 306 5.22 1.62 4.40
CA ALA A 306 4.46 2.72 5.01
C ALA A 306 4.44 3.96 4.11
N LEU A 307 5.58 4.30 3.51
CA LEU A 307 5.70 5.37 2.54
C LEU A 307 4.76 5.15 1.34
N LEU A 308 4.81 3.97 0.72
CA LEU A 308 3.91 3.64 -0.40
C LEU A 308 2.43 3.71 -0.03
N ARG A 309 2.05 3.22 1.16
CA ARG A 309 0.66 3.32 1.63
C ARG A 309 0.21 4.78 1.75
N ARG A 310 1.06 5.68 2.26
CA ARG A 310 0.72 7.12 2.32
C ARG A 310 0.61 7.73 0.93
N THR A 311 1.44 7.30 -0.01
CA THR A 311 1.31 7.72 -1.41
C THR A 311 0.00 7.26 -2.03
N ASP A 312 -0.44 6.01 -1.77
CA ASP A 312 -1.76 5.51 -2.17
C ASP A 312 -2.89 6.32 -1.50
N THR A 313 -2.79 6.64 -0.20
CA THR A 313 -3.77 7.49 0.51
C THR A 313 -3.83 8.90 -0.08
N ALA A 314 -2.69 9.48 -0.45
CA ALA A 314 -2.64 10.77 -1.11
C ALA A 314 -3.31 10.72 -2.50
N LEU A 315 -3.14 9.62 -3.25
CA LEU A 315 -3.83 9.42 -4.51
C LEU A 315 -5.34 9.29 -4.31
N GLY A 316 -5.78 8.54 -3.29
CA GLY A 316 -7.21 8.44 -2.93
C GLY A 316 -7.84 9.81 -2.66
N ARG A 317 -7.12 10.69 -1.93
CA ARG A 317 -7.55 12.09 -1.72
C ARG A 317 -7.61 12.90 -3.01
N ALA A 318 -6.68 12.67 -3.93
CA ALA A 318 -6.69 13.30 -5.25
C ALA A 318 -7.88 12.86 -6.13
N ARG A 319 -8.31 11.59 -6.00
CA ARG A 319 -9.49 11.05 -6.71
C ARG A 319 -10.81 11.59 -6.17
N ALA A 320 -10.90 11.88 -4.88
CA ALA A 320 -12.11 12.38 -4.23
C ALA A 320 -12.49 13.83 -4.64
N THR A 321 -11.56 14.57 -5.26
CA THR A 321 -11.83 15.92 -5.75
C THR A 321 -12.27 15.92 -7.21
N THR A 322 -13.34 16.63 -7.55
CA THR A 322 -13.82 16.83 -8.93
C THR A 322 -12.78 17.52 -9.83
N ALA A 323 -11.93 18.36 -9.24
CA ALA A 323 -10.75 18.94 -9.89
C ALA A 323 -9.51 18.06 -9.64
N ARG A 324 -9.32 17.04 -10.48
CA ARG A 324 -8.19 16.11 -10.42
C ARG A 324 -6.85 16.86 -10.38
N ARG A 325 -6.09 16.66 -9.30
CA ARG A 325 -4.83 17.38 -8.97
C ARG A 325 -3.79 16.43 -8.38
N ALA A 326 -2.55 16.90 -8.21
CA ALA A 326 -1.61 16.22 -7.33
C ALA A 326 -1.86 16.63 -5.87
N VAL A 327 -1.84 15.65 -4.95
CA VAL A 327 -1.99 15.87 -3.51
C VAL A 327 -0.74 15.38 -2.81
N LEU A 328 -0.16 16.24 -1.98
CA LEU A 328 1.00 15.91 -1.14
C LEU A 328 0.56 15.48 0.27
N ASP A 329 1.09 14.35 0.71
CA ASP A 329 1.14 13.89 2.09
C ASP A 329 2.50 14.23 2.69
N ASP A 330 2.58 15.42 3.27
CA ASP A 330 3.74 15.90 4.03
C ASP A 330 3.45 15.90 5.55
N ALA A 331 2.30 15.34 5.95
CA ALA A 331 1.94 15.27 7.36
C ALA A 331 2.88 14.28 8.05
N GLN A 332 3.60 14.75 9.08
CA GLN A 332 4.19 13.84 10.06
C GLN A 332 3.08 12.96 10.66
N PRO A 333 3.34 11.68 10.97
CA PRO A 333 2.35 10.82 11.61
C PRO A 333 1.86 11.51 12.88
N ASP A 334 0.54 11.70 13.04
CA ASP A 334 0.01 12.34 14.24
C ASP A 334 0.46 11.52 15.47
N PRO A 335 1.07 12.15 16.49
CA PRO A 335 1.60 11.43 17.66
C PRO A 335 0.53 10.63 18.41
N LEU A 336 -0.75 10.96 18.24
CA LEU A 336 -1.89 10.24 18.82
C LEU A 336 -2.19 8.90 18.13
N LEU A 337 -1.80 8.74 16.86
CA LEU A 337 -2.20 7.60 16.03
C LEU A 337 -1.72 6.24 16.57
N PRO A 338 -0.45 6.07 17.00
CA PRO A 338 0.01 4.80 17.55
C PRO A 338 -0.78 4.39 18.80
N GLU A 339 -1.07 5.35 19.67
CA GLU A 339 -1.78 5.13 20.93
C GLU A 339 -3.26 4.79 20.69
N LEU A 340 -3.93 5.57 19.83
CA LEU A 340 -5.31 5.28 19.41
C LEU A 340 -5.43 3.88 18.79
N ARG A 341 -4.53 3.55 17.85
CA ARG A 341 -4.53 2.23 17.18
C ARG A 341 -4.35 1.09 18.17
N ALA A 342 -3.40 1.22 19.09
CA ALA A 342 -3.14 0.19 20.10
C ALA A 342 -4.33 0.02 21.08
N ALA A 343 -4.94 1.14 21.49
CA ALA A 343 -6.09 1.12 22.38
C ALA A 343 -7.32 0.46 21.74
N LEU A 344 -7.62 0.81 20.48
CA LEU A 344 -8.72 0.20 19.72
C LEU A 344 -8.48 -1.28 19.45
N ALA A 345 -7.27 -1.68 19.05
CA ALA A 345 -6.94 -3.09 18.80
C ALA A 345 -7.03 -3.98 20.05
N THR A 346 -6.84 -3.41 21.25
CA THR A 346 -6.91 -4.14 22.51
C THR A 346 -8.22 -3.96 23.26
N GLY A 347 -9.11 -3.07 22.79
CA GLY A 347 -10.32 -2.65 23.51
C GLY A 347 -10.05 -1.91 24.83
N ARG A 348 -8.82 -1.43 25.07
CA ARG A 348 -8.40 -0.78 26.32
C ARG A 348 -8.45 0.75 26.22
N THR A 349 -9.50 1.27 25.63
CA THR A 349 -9.71 2.70 25.35
C THR A 349 -9.73 3.57 26.61
N ALA A 350 -10.27 3.05 27.72
CA ALA A 350 -10.25 3.74 29.01
C ALA A 350 -8.82 4.06 29.50
N ARG A 351 -7.79 3.27 29.13
CA ARG A 351 -6.40 3.52 29.56
C ARG A 351 -5.80 4.78 28.93
N ILE A 352 -6.27 5.13 27.74
CA ILE A 352 -5.82 6.32 27.02
C ILE A 352 -6.75 7.50 27.25
N GLY A 353 -7.76 7.35 28.12
CA GLY A 353 -8.76 8.38 28.42
C GLY A 353 -9.88 8.53 27.39
N LEU A 354 -10.02 7.57 26.46
CA LEU A 354 -11.13 7.55 25.51
C LEU A 354 -12.36 6.94 26.20
N THR A 355 -13.41 7.76 26.34
CA THR A 355 -14.64 7.49 27.09
C THR A 355 -15.87 7.94 26.30
N VAL A 356 -17.07 7.66 26.80
CA VAL A 356 -18.35 8.08 26.21
C VAL A 356 -19.05 9.02 27.17
N HIS A 357 -19.50 10.17 26.67
CA HIS A 357 -20.42 11.06 27.37
C HIS A 357 -21.80 10.96 26.73
N TYR A 358 -22.84 11.29 27.49
CA TYR A 358 -24.22 11.24 27.07
C TYR A 358 -24.83 12.63 27.15
N GLN A 359 -25.47 13.04 26.06
CA GLN A 359 -26.28 14.25 26.02
C GLN A 359 -27.75 13.86 25.97
N ALA A 360 -28.59 14.46 26.82
CA ALA A 360 -30.00 14.12 26.88
C ALA A 360 -30.79 14.73 25.71
N VAL A 361 -31.67 13.92 25.14
CA VAL A 361 -32.72 14.32 24.22
C VAL A 361 -34.02 14.43 25.01
N VAL A 362 -34.65 15.60 24.95
CA VAL A 362 -35.86 15.91 25.73
C VAL A 362 -37.07 16.06 24.81
N SER A 363 -38.25 15.71 25.31
CA SER A 363 -39.51 16.11 24.69
C SER A 363 -39.78 17.58 24.98
N LEU A 364 -40.08 18.37 23.94
CA LEU A 364 -40.47 19.77 24.09
C LEU A 364 -41.91 19.94 24.63
N THR A 365 -42.69 18.85 24.68
CA THR A 365 -44.08 18.85 25.14
C THR A 365 -44.19 18.84 26.66
N ASP A 366 -43.45 17.95 27.32
CA ASP A 366 -43.50 17.76 28.78
C ASP A 366 -42.15 17.96 29.49
N GLY A 367 -41.07 18.19 28.73
CA GLY A 367 -39.72 18.38 29.25
C GLY A 367 -39.02 17.09 29.68
N ALA A 368 -39.62 15.92 29.45
CA ALA A 368 -39.05 14.65 29.91
C ALA A 368 -37.86 14.21 29.03
N VAL A 369 -36.83 13.63 29.65
CA VAL A 369 -35.74 12.97 28.92
C VAL A 369 -36.26 11.67 28.31
N VAL A 370 -36.24 11.60 26.98
CA VAL A 370 -36.72 10.45 26.19
C VAL A 370 -35.59 9.59 25.63
N GLY A 371 -34.38 10.15 25.54
CA GLY A 371 -33.24 9.47 24.97
C GLY A 371 -31.93 10.18 25.28
N VAL A 372 -30.85 9.61 24.78
CA VAL A 372 -29.50 10.17 24.90
C VAL A 372 -28.68 9.94 23.65
N GLU A 373 -27.84 10.90 23.31
CA GLU A 373 -26.80 10.76 22.29
C GLU A 373 -25.47 10.39 22.94
N ALA A 374 -24.84 9.31 22.48
CA ALA A 374 -23.53 8.86 22.91
C ALA A 374 -22.43 9.55 22.10
N LEU A 375 -21.61 10.32 22.82
CA LEU A 375 -20.59 11.18 22.26
C LEU A 375 -19.21 10.77 22.75
N ALA A 376 -18.33 10.36 21.84
CA ALA A 376 -16.96 10.00 22.17
C ALA A 376 -16.19 11.21 22.74
N ARG A 377 -15.42 11.00 23.80
CA ARG A 377 -14.56 12.00 24.44
C ARG A 377 -13.18 11.41 24.70
N TRP A 378 -12.14 12.19 24.43
CA TRP A 378 -10.77 11.73 24.65
C TRP A 378 -10.03 12.67 25.61
N GLU A 379 -10.04 12.31 26.89
CA GLU A 379 -9.33 13.02 27.95
C GLU A 379 -7.93 12.41 28.13
N HIS A 380 -6.99 12.84 27.30
CA HIS A 380 -5.65 12.25 27.26
C HIS A 380 -4.86 12.56 28.55
N PRO A 381 -4.23 11.56 29.19
CA PRO A 381 -3.55 11.75 30.49
C PRO A 381 -2.49 12.86 30.51
N VAL A 382 -1.82 13.08 29.37
CA VAL A 382 -0.74 14.07 29.23
C VAL A 382 -1.16 15.32 28.46
N LEU A 383 -2.06 15.20 27.49
CA LEU A 383 -2.37 16.27 26.52
C LEU A 383 -3.67 16.99 26.86
N GLY A 384 -4.40 16.52 27.88
CA GLY A 384 -5.73 17.02 28.23
C GLY A 384 -6.79 16.61 27.23
N SER A 385 -7.87 17.39 27.17
CA SER A 385 -9.02 17.11 26.31
C SER A 385 -8.64 17.24 24.83
N ILE A 386 -8.75 16.13 24.09
CA ILE A 386 -8.56 16.07 22.64
C ILE A 386 -9.94 16.14 22.00
N SER A 387 -10.14 17.18 21.17
CA SER A 387 -11.42 17.41 20.49
C SER A 387 -11.83 16.23 19.58
N PRO A 388 -13.11 15.84 19.57
CA PRO A 388 -13.68 14.92 18.57
C PRO A 388 -13.38 15.35 17.13
N THR A 389 -13.38 16.66 16.86
CA THR A 389 -13.03 17.22 15.54
C THR A 389 -11.57 16.98 15.12
N ARG A 390 -10.72 16.48 16.03
CA ARG A 390 -9.34 16.08 15.74
C ARG A 390 -9.22 14.57 15.60
N PHE A 391 -9.71 13.79 16.58
CA PHE A 391 -9.43 12.35 16.60
C PHE A 391 -10.38 11.51 15.73
N ILE A 392 -11.60 11.98 15.46
CA ILE A 392 -12.52 11.28 14.55
C ILE A 392 -11.97 11.33 13.11
N PRO A 393 -11.58 12.50 12.56
CA PRO A 393 -10.93 12.55 11.24
C PRO A 393 -9.63 11.74 11.18
N LEU A 394 -8.85 11.73 12.28
CA LEU A 394 -7.66 10.91 12.38
C LEU A 394 -7.99 9.41 12.29
N ALA A 395 -9.06 8.97 12.96
CA ALA A 395 -9.51 7.59 12.89
C ALA A 395 -10.00 7.24 11.47
N GLU A 396 -10.74 8.13 10.81
CA GLU A 396 -11.23 7.94 9.44
C GLU A 396 -10.07 7.83 8.44
N GLN A 397 -9.15 8.80 8.45
CA GLN A 397 -7.99 8.83 7.54
C GLN A 397 -7.13 7.56 7.61
N HIS A 398 -7.13 6.89 8.78
CA HIS A 398 -6.33 5.70 9.03
C HIS A 398 -7.13 4.40 9.10
N GLY A 399 -8.42 4.42 8.69
CA GLY A 399 -9.28 3.23 8.66
C GLY A 399 -9.59 2.63 10.04
N LEU A 400 -9.47 3.43 11.09
CA LEU A 400 -9.74 3.05 12.48
C LEU A 400 -11.16 3.39 12.93
N VAL A 401 -11.93 4.16 12.13
CA VAL A 401 -13.27 4.64 12.50
C VAL A 401 -14.25 3.51 12.80
N GLY A 402 -14.17 2.38 12.08
CA GLY A 402 -15.00 1.21 12.37
C GLY A 402 -14.73 0.61 13.75
N ALA A 403 -13.45 0.46 14.11
CA ALA A 403 -13.06 -0.03 15.43
C ALA A 403 -13.42 0.96 16.55
N LEU A 404 -13.27 2.27 16.28
CA LEU A 404 -13.71 3.31 17.20
C LEU A 404 -15.22 3.24 17.44
N GLY A 405 -16.03 3.18 16.37
CA GLY A 405 -17.47 3.08 16.45
C GLY A 405 -17.93 1.82 17.20
N GLU A 406 -17.28 0.68 16.97
CA GLU A 406 -17.59 -0.57 17.69
C GLU A 406 -17.37 -0.42 19.21
N VAL A 407 -16.25 0.19 19.61
CA VAL A 407 -15.97 0.41 21.03
C VAL A 407 -16.98 1.38 21.65
N VAL A 408 -17.29 2.50 20.97
CA VAL A 408 -18.26 3.49 21.44
C VAL A 408 -19.64 2.85 21.60
N LEU A 409 -20.14 2.14 20.58
CA LEU A 409 -21.44 1.48 20.63
C LEU A 409 -21.50 0.44 21.74
N ARG A 410 -20.48 -0.41 21.87
CA ARG A 410 -20.42 -1.44 22.91
C ARG A 410 -20.41 -0.85 24.31
N GLN A 411 -19.61 0.20 24.55
CA GLN A 411 -19.57 0.90 25.82
C GLN A 411 -20.91 1.56 26.13
N ALA A 412 -21.49 2.27 25.16
CA ALA A 412 -22.77 2.95 25.32
C ALA A 412 -23.91 1.97 25.65
N CYS A 413 -24.04 0.87 24.92
CA CYS A 413 -25.04 -0.16 25.19
C CYS A 413 -24.86 -0.78 26.59
N ALA A 414 -23.61 -1.07 26.99
CA ALA A 414 -23.34 -1.65 28.31
C ALA A 414 -23.69 -0.69 29.46
N GLU A 415 -23.30 0.58 29.34
CA GLU A 415 -23.59 1.61 30.35
C GLU A 415 -25.10 1.91 30.43
N MET A 416 -25.79 2.00 29.29
CA MET A 416 -27.24 2.23 29.26
C MET A 416 -28.03 1.02 29.76
N ALA A 417 -27.61 -0.21 29.47
CA ALA A 417 -28.23 -1.41 30.03
C ALA A 417 -28.12 -1.44 31.56
N ALA A 418 -26.95 -1.09 32.11
CA ALA A 418 -26.75 -0.98 33.56
C ALA A 418 -27.62 0.13 34.18
N LEU A 419 -27.68 1.30 33.53
CA LEU A 419 -28.50 2.42 33.99
C LEU A 419 -30.00 2.08 33.98
N ARG A 420 -30.48 1.41 32.93
CA ARG A 420 -31.86 0.92 32.83
C ARG A 420 -32.18 -0.09 33.92
N ALA A 421 -31.28 -1.03 34.21
CA ALA A 421 -31.46 -1.99 35.29
C ALA A 421 -31.55 -1.30 36.66
N ALA A 422 -30.79 -0.22 36.88
CA ALA A 422 -30.77 0.52 38.13
C ALA A 422 -31.99 1.45 38.32
N THR A 423 -32.50 2.04 37.23
CA THR A 423 -33.52 3.10 37.28
C THR A 423 -34.91 2.66 36.80
N GLY A 424 -34.99 1.56 36.04
CA GLY A 424 -36.22 1.13 35.36
C GLY A 424 -36.62 2.02 34.17
N ARG A 425 -35.87 3.08 33.85
CA ARG A 425 -36.22 4.02 32.76
C ARG A 425 -35.83 3.43 31.40
N GLY A 426 -36.78 3.43 30.47
CA GLY A 426 -36.51 3.19 29.05
C GLY A 426 -36.04 4.49 28.40
N LEU A 427 -34.93 4.45 27.68
CA LEU A 427 -34.36 5.59 26.96
C LEU A 427 -33.95 5.12 25.57
N LEU A 428 -34.10 5.98 24.57
CA LEU A 428 -33.42 5.78 23.30
C LEU A 428 -31.91 6.01 23.49
N LEU A 429 -31.10 5.13 22.92
CA LEU A 429 -29.65 5.31 22.82
C LEU A 429 -29.31 5.61 21.37
N THR A 430 -28.83 6.83 21.14
CA THR A 430 -28.43 7.31 19.83
C THR A 430 -26.92 7.29 19.68
N VAL A 431 -26.40 6.76 18.55
CA VAL A 431 -24.96 6.64 18.29
C VAL A 431 -24.64 7.03 16.86
N ASN A 432 -23.66 7.92 16.71
CA ASN A 432 -23.08 8.32 15.43
C ASN A 432 -22.39 7.16 14.71
N VAL A 433 -22.66 6.99 13.41
CA VAL A 433 -22.02 5.97 12.58
C VAL A 433 -21.43 6.60 11.32
N SER A 434 -20.16 6.31 11.05
CA SER A 434 -19.47 6.83 9.87
C SER A 434 -19.97 6.17 8.57
N GLY A 435 -19.88 6.90 7.46
CA GLY A 435 -20.21 6.38 6.14
C GLY A 435 -19.40 5.15 5.73
N HIS A 436 -18.15 5.07 6.17
CA HIS A 436 -17.29 3.91 5.93
C HIS A 436 -17.84 2.61 6.56
N GLN A 437 -18.50 2.70 7.72
CA GLN A 437 -19.09 1.54 8.38
C GLN A 437 -20.31 0.99 7.64
N PHE A 438 -21.13 1.86 7.03
CA PHE A 438 -22.29 1.40 6.25
C PHE A 438 -21.92 0.74 4.92
N CYS A 439 -20.74 1.06 4.38
CA CYS A 439 -20.20 0.38 3.23
C CYS A 439 -19.63 -1.01 3.57
N ASP A 440 -19.51 -1.37 4.86
CA ASP A 440 -19.12 -2.71 5.30
C ASP A 440 -20.35 -3.65 5.39
N PRO A 441 -20.43 -4.69 4.54
CA PRO A 441 -21.53 -5.65 4.59
C PRO A 441 -21.66 -6.39 5.93
N ALA A 442 -20.58 -6.46 6.73
CA ALA A 442 -20.59 -7.12 8.03
C ALA A 442 -21.21 -6.26 9.15
N PHE A 443 -21.38 -4.94 8.94
CA PHE A 443 -21.77 -4.01 9.98
C PHE A 443 -23.08 -4.37 10.71
N PRO A 444 -24.19 -4.75 10.04
CA PRO A 444 -25.40 -5.19 10.75
C PRO A 444 -25.17 -6.40 11.66
N THR A 445 -24.27 -7.31 11.29
CA THR A 445 -23.92 -8.49 12.11
C THR A 445 -23.13 -8.07 13.35
N VAL A 446 -22.22 -7.10 13.21
CA VAL A 446 -21.46 -6.53 14.33
C VAL A 446 -22.40 -5.86 15.35
N VAL A 447 -23.34 -5.03 14.87
CA VAL A 447 -24.34 -4.37 15.72
C VAL A 447 -25.20 -5.41 16.45
N ALA A 448 -25.70 -6.43 15.75
CA ALA A 448 -26.48 -7.51 16.37
C ALA A 448 -25.69 -8.22 17.48
N GLY A 449 -24.40 -8.49 17.25
CA GLY A 449 -23.52 -9.11 18.24
C GLY A 449 -23.32 -8.25 19.48
N ILE A 450 -23.18 -6.93 19.33
CA ILE A 450 -23.04 -6.00 20.46
C ILE A 450 -24.33 -5.92 21.26
N LEU A 451 -25.48 -5.75 20.61
CA LEU A 451 -26.78 -5.68 21.28
C LEU A 451 -27.07 -6.96 22.06
N ALA A 452 -26.83 -8.13 21.45
CA ALA A 452 -26.98 -9.42 22.12
C ALA A 452 -26.01 -9.59 23.30
N GLY A 453 -24.76 -9.14 23.15
CA GLY A 453 -23.74 -9.26 24.20
C GLY A 453 -23.94 -8.31 25.38
N THR A 454 -24.59 -7.16 25.17
CA THR A 454 -24.85 -6.15 26.21
C THR A 454 -26.25 -6.25 26.82
N GLY A 455 -27.20 -6.88 26.10
CA GLY A 455 -28.60 -6.95 26.49
C GLY A 455 -29.40 -5.67 26.22
N TRP A 456 -28.82 -4.69 25.51
CA TRP A 456 -29.53 -3.48 25.13
C TRP A 456 -30.55 -3.77 24.01
N PRO A 457 -31.82 -3.33 24.11
CA PRO A 457 -32.81 -3.64 23.08
C PRO A 457 -32.55 -2.92 21.76
N ALA A 458 -32.67 -3.65 20.65
CA ALA A 458 -32.57 -3.08 19.32
C ALA A 458 -33.59 -1.96 19.07
N ALA A 459 -34.82 -2.14 19.55
CA ALA A 459 -35.90 -1.15 19.46
C ALA A 459 -35.57 0.18 20.14
N ASP A 460 -34.66 0.19 21.12
CA ASP A 460 -34.23 1.39 21.83
C ASP A 460 -32.87 1.90 21.32
N THR A 461 -32.39 1.41 20.17
CA THR A 461 -31.14 1.82 19.54
C THR A 461 -31.43 2.66 18.30
N VAL A 462 -30.84 3.85 18.24
CA VAL A 462 -30.93 4.76 17.09
C VAL A 462 -29.52 4.95 16.53
N LEU A 463 -29.35 4.71 15.23
CA LEU A 463 -28.08 4.98 14.55
C LEU A 463 -28.19 6.24 13.70
N GLU A 464 -27.28 7.18 13.92
CA GLU A 464 -27.22 8.43 13.18
C GLU A 464 -26.36 8.29 11.93
N VAL A 465 -26.90 8.79 10.82
CA VAL A 465 -26.24 8.78 9.51
C VAL A 465 -26.18 10.19 8.95
N THR A 466 -25.01 10.65 8.52
CA THR A 466 -24.87 11.99 7.95
C THR A 466 -25.53 12.11 6.58
N GLU A 467 -26.00 13.31 6.24
CA GLU A 467 -26.61 13.61 4.93
C GLU A 467 -25.70 13.24 3.75
N SER A 468 -24.39 13.47 3.83
CA SER A 468 -23.47 13.17 2.71
C SER A 468 -23.35 11.68 2.40
N LEU A 469 -23.51 10.81 3.40
CA LEU A 469 -23.55 9.36 3.18
C LEU A 469 -24.80 8.97 2.40
N VAL A 470 -25.93 9.58 2.74
CA VAL A 470 -27.19 9.46 2.02
C VAL A 470 -27.06 9.98 0.58
N GLU A 471 -26.23 11.00 0.36
CA GLU A 471 -26.01 11.62 -0.94
C GLU A 471 -25.26 10.74 -1.95
N ALA A 472 -24.47 9.77 -1.49
CA ALA A 472 -23.55 8.98 -2.32
C ALA A 472 -24.20 7.85 -3.14
N ASP A 473 -25.52 7.66 -3.05
CA ASP A 473 -26.33 6.70 -3.84
C ASP A 473 -25.78 5.25 -3.83
N SER A 474 -25.21 4.83 -2.68
CA SER A 474 -24.61 3.50 -2.52
C SER A 474 -25.69 2.44 -2.24
N PRO A 475 -25.93 1.47 -3.16
CA PRO A 475 -26.89 0.40 -2.92
C PRO A 475 -26.52 -0.47 -1.71
N VAL A 476 -25.22 -0.53 -1.38
CA VAL A 476 -24.68 -1.25 -0.23
C VAL A 476 -25.13 -0.61 1.08
N ALA A 477 -25.04 0.72 1.19
CA ALA A 477 -25.44 1.45 2.40
C ALA A 477 -26.95 1.30 2.67
N VAL A 478 -27.78 1.42 1.63
CA VAL A 478 -29.24 1.21 1.75
C VAL A 478 -29.57 -0.23 2.17
N ALA A 479 -28.85 -1.22 1.64
CA ALA A 479 -29.04 -2.61 2.04
C ALA A 479 -28.64 -2.86 3.50
N ALA A 480 -27.56 -2.23 3.99
CA ALA A 480 -27.12 -2.28 5.38
C ALA A 480 -28.16 -1.65 6.31
N LEU A 481 -28.68 -0.47 5.98
CA LEU A 481 -29.75 0.21 6.73
C LEU A 481 -31.02 -0.65 6.84
N ARG A 482 -31.47 -1.25 5.74
CA ARG A 482 -32.58 -2.20 5.76
C ARG A 482 -32.27 -3.43 6.62
N GLY A 483 -31.02 -3.88 6.63
CA GLY A 483 -30.55 -4.94 7.51
C GLY A 483 -30.68 -4.59 8.99
N LEU A 484 -30.26 -3.38 9.36
CA LEU A 484 -30.36 -2.86 10.74
C LEU A 484 -31.81 -2.68 11.18
N ARG A 485 -32.68 -2.14 10.33
CA ARG A 485 -34.11 -2.04 10.66
C ARG A 485 -34.80 -3.39 10.85
N ARG A 486 -34.40 -4.42 10.08
CA ARG A 486 -34.90 -5.79 10.32
C ARG A 486 -34.49 -6.35 11.69
N LEU A 487 -33.42 -5.84 12.29
CA LEU A 487 -33.05 -6.17 13.67
C LEU A 487 -33.90 -5.41 14.70
N GLY A 488 -34.66 -4.40 14.28
CA GLY A 488 -35.42 -3.49 15.13
C GLY A 488 -34.68 -2.21 15.50
N VAL A 489 -33.49 -1.97 14.94
CA VAL A 489 -32.73 -0.73 15.15
C VAL A 489 -33.37 0.40 14.36
N GLN A 490 -33.47 1.57 14.98
CA GLN A 490 -34.00 2.79 14.37
C GLN A 490 -32.88 3.62 13.73
N VAL A 491 -33.23 4.50 12.80
CA VAL A 491 -32.27 5.30 12.02
C VAL A 491 -32.63 6.78 12.09
N ALA A 492 -31.63 7.61 12.37
CA ALA A 492 -31.73 9.06 12.35
C ALA A 492 -30.88 9.65 11.22
N ILE A 493 -31.43 10.60 10.46
CA ILE A 493 -30.67 11.39 9.49
C ILE A 493 -30.10 12.60 10.21
N ASP A 494 -28.78 12.73 10.19
CA ASP A 494 -28.01 13.77 10.89
C ASP A 494 -27.55 14.91 9.97
N ASP A 495 -27.27 16.08 10.57
CA ASP A 495 -26.80 17.31 9.91
C ASP A 495 -27.72 17.85 8.78
N PHE A 496 -29.04 17.63 8.88
CA PHE A 496 -29.96 17.98 7.81
C PHE A 496 -29.99 19.49 7.51
N GLY A 497 -29.69 19.84 6.25
CA GLY A 497 -29.80 21.21 5.73
C GLY A 497 -28.48 21.99 5.63
N THR A 498 -27.35 21.29 5.78
CA THR A 498 -26.00 21.83 5.52
C THR A 498 -25.56 21.67 4.05
N GLY A 499 -26.29 20.87 3.25
CA GLY A 499 -26.04 20.61 1.82
C GLY A 499 -27.25 20.79 0.88
N TYR A 500 -27.13 20.31 -0.37
CA TYR A 500 -28.24 20.26 -1.34
C TYR A 500 -29.07 18.98 -1.14
N SER A 501 -29.99 18.99 -0.17
CA SER A 501 -30.86 17.84 0.08
C SER A 501 -31.75 17.57 -1.13
N SER A 502 -31.68 16.36 -1.70
CA SER A 502 -32.68 15.92 -2.67
C SER A 502 -33.87 15.37 -1.88
N LEU A 503 -34.96 16.15 -1.82
CA LEU A 503 -36.23 15.74 -1.21
C LEU A 503 -36.69 14.34 -1.67
N ALA A 504 -36.40 14.00 -2.93
CA ALA A 504 -36.70 12.68 -3.49
C ALA A 504 -35.98 11.51 -2.79
N ARG A 505 -34.87 11.76 -2.08
CA ARG A 505 -34.11 10.72 -1.39
C ARG A 505 -34.65 10.42 0.00
N LEU A 506 -35.17 11.42 0.71
CA LEU A 506 -35.80 11.23 2.02
C LEU A 506 -36.95 10.22 1.95
N ASP A 507 -37.72 10.23 0.86
CA ASP A 507 -38.83 9.29 0.60
C ASP A 507 -38.36 7.82 0.48
N THR A 508 -37.13 7.58 0.02
CA THR A 508 -36.62 6.22 -0.22
C THR A 508 -35.80 5.65 0.94
N LEU A 509 -35.40 6.50 1.88
CA LEU A 509 -34.54 6.12 2.99
C LEU A 509 -35.39 5.56 4.12
N PRO A 510 -35.04 4.38 4.63
CA PRO A 510 -35.73 3.82 5.77
C PRO A 510 -35.18 4.50 7.04
N ALA A 511 -35.69 5.70 7.34
CA ALA A 511 -35.35 6.48 8.53
C ALA A 511 -36.58 6.66 9.43
N ASP A 512 -36.34 6.96 10.71
CA ASP A 512 -37.34 7.16 11.75
C ASP A 512 -37.26 8.59 12.35
N TYR A 513 -36.05 9.18 12.33
CA TYR A 513 -35.79 10.53 12.82
C TYR A 513 -35.07 11.42 11.80
N LEU A 514 -35.33 12.72 11.90
CA LEU A 514 -34.60 13.77 11.20
C LEU A 514 -34.03 14.74 12.23
N LYS A 515 -32.70 14.85 12.30
CA LYS A 515 -32.00 15.79 13.17
C LYS A 515 -31.74 17.09 12.43
N LEU A 516 -32.28 18.18 12.97
CA LEU A 516 -32.15 19.51 12.42
C LEU A 516 -30.88 20.16 13.00
N ASP A 517 -29.90 20.42 12.14
CA ASP A 517 -28.60 20.96 12.50
C ASP A 517 -28.69 22.28 13.29
N ALA A 518 -27.72 22.48 14.18
CA ALA A 518 -27.64 23.62 15.09
C ALA A 518 -27.61 24.98 14.37
N THR A 519 -27.18 25.06 13.10
CA THR A 519 -27.23 26.31 12.34
C THR A 519 -28.65 26.82 12.10
N PHE A 520 -29.65 25.92 12.09
CA PHE A 520 -31.05 26.31 11.99
C PHE A 520 -31.59 26.87 13.30
N THR A 521 -31.27 26.25 14.42
CA THR A 521 -31.75 26.65 15.76
C THR A 521 -31.08 27.93 16.24
N ALA A 522 -29.78 28.11 15.95
CA ALA A 522 -29.01 29.29 16.37
C ALA A 522 -29.65 30.64 15.95
N THR A 523 -30.37 30.67 14.83
CA THR A 523 -31.00 31.90 14.30
C THR A 523 -32.53 31.84 14.25
N VAL A 524 -33.16 30.81 14.85
CA VAL A 524 -34.61 30.58 14.71
C VAL A 524 -35.44 31.70 15.31
N VAL A 525 -35.02 32.26 16.45
CA VAL A 525 -35.71 33.35 17.16
C VAL A 525 -35.52 34.70 16.46
N THR A 526 -34.33 34.95 15.91
CA THR A 526 -33.96 36.26 15.35
C THR A 526 -34.27 36.41 13.86
N SER A 527 -34.57 35.31 13.16
CA SER A 527 -34.84 35.31 11.72
C SER A 527 -36.19 34.68 11.40
N ALA A 528 -37.16 35.53 11.04
CA ALA A 528 -38.47 35.06 10.57
C ALA A 528 -38.37 34.16 9.33
N ARG A 529 -37.34 34.37 8.48
CA ARG A 529 -37.05 33.46 7.35
C ARG A 529 -36.63 32.08 7.86
N ARG A 530 -35.76 32.02 8.88
CA ARG A 530 -35.31 30.77 9.46
C ARG A 530 -36.46 30.02 10.13
N ALA A 531 -37.29 30.69 10.93
CA ALA A 531 -38.48 30.08 11.54
C ALA A 531 -39.44 29.48 10.49
N ARG A 532 -39.66 30.17 9.35
CA ARG A 532 -40.46 29.61 8.23
C ARG A 532 -39.83 28.39 7.58
N LEU A 533 -38.49 28.38 7.42
CA LEU A 533 -37.77 27.22 6.90
C LEU A 533 -37.92 26.03 7.84
N VAL A 534 -37.69 26.22 9.15
CA VAL A 534 -37.87 25.18 10.16
C VAL A 534 -39.29 24.62 10.12
N ARG A 535 -40.33 25.46 10.09
CA ARG A 535 -41.73 25.02 9.92
C ARG A 535 -41.93 24.15 8.68
N SER A 536 -41.29 24.50 7.58
CA SER A 536 -41.41 23.76 6.32
C SER A 536 -40.71 22.40 6.41
N VAL A 537 -39.56 22.34 7.08
CA VAL A 537 -38.83 21.08 7.34
C VAL A 537 -39.63 20.18 8.28
N VAL A 538 -40.22 20.73 9.34
CA VAL A 538 -41.11 19.99 10.25
C VAL A 538 -42.27 19.40 9.45
N ALA A 539 -43.03 20.22 8.71
CA ALA A 539 -44.16 19.73 7.92
C ALA A 539 -43.77 18.67 6.87
N LEU A 540 -42.56 18.77 6.30
CA LEU A 540 -42.03 17.75 5.40
C LEU A 540 -41.75 16.44 6.15
N ALA A 541 -41.06 16.51 7.28
CA ALA A 541 -40.77 15.34 8.11
C ALA A 541 -42.07 14.65 8.55
N GLU A 542 -43.08 15.43 8.94
CA GLU A 542 -44.42 14.90 9.24
C GLU A 542 -45.06 14.17 8.07
N GLY A 543 -44.91 14.70 6.84
CA GLY A 543 -45.42 14.05 5.62
C GLY A 543 -44.64 12.79 5.20
N LEU A 544 -43.49 12.53 5.81
CA LEU A 544 -42.64 11.35 5.61
C LEU A 544 -42.63 10.43 6.83
N ASP A 545 -43.51 10.67 7.82
CA ASP A 545 -43.59 9.93 9.07
C ASP A 545 -42.29 9.92 9.89
N LEU A 546 -41.50 10.99 9.78
CA LEU A 546 -40.25 11.20 10.53
C LEU A 546 -40.46 12.09 11.75
N LEU A 547 -39.85 11.74 12.88
CA LEU A 547 -39.79 12.59 14.07
C LEU A 547 -38.62 13.57 14.00
N VAL A 548 -38.86 14.84 14.28
CA VAL A 548 -37.81 15.88 14.24
C VAL A 548 -37.15 16.07 15.59
N ILE A 549 -35.82 16.01 15.61
CA ILE A 549 -34.96 16.35 16.75
C ILE A 549 -34.23 17.65 16.43
N ALA A 550 -34.50 18.72 17.16
CA ALA A 550 -33.81 20.00 16.98
C ALA A 550 -32.52 20.05 17.81
N GLU A 551 -31.38 20.29 17.15
CA GLU A 551 -30.08 20.34 17.81
C GLU A 551 -29.63 21.75 18.18
N GLY A 552 -28.67 21.87 19.11
CA GLY A 552 -28.07 23.16 19.44
C GLY A 552 -29.01 24.14 20.15
N VAL A 553 -30.01 23.63 20.89
CA VAL A 553 -30.88 24.48 21.71
C VAL A 553 -30.12 25.03 22.93
N GLU A 554 -29.92 26.33 22.96
CA GLU A 554 -29.15 27.06 23.98
C GLU A 554 -30.02 27.90 24.92
N THR A 555 -31.21 28.33 24.49
CA THR A 555 -32.09 29.21 25.30
C THR A 555 -33.52 28.68 25.41
N ALA A 556 -34.24 29.12 26.45
CA ALA A 556 -35.65 28.77 26.64
C ALA A 556 -36.53 29.30 25.51
N GLU A 557 -36.23 30.50 25.00
CA GLU A 557 -36.95 31.11 23.88
C GLU A 557 -36.81 30.29 22.59
N GLN A 558 -35.64 29.68 22.36
CA GLN A 558 -35.45 28.76 21.23
C GLN A 558 -36.31 27.50 21.41
N ALA A 559 -36.33 26.89 22.60
CA ALA A 559 -37.15 25.72 22.90
C ALA A 559 -38.65 26.02 22.74
N ASP A 560 -39.11 27.17 23.24
CA ASP A 560 -40.49 27.63 23.12
C ASP A 560 -40.91 27.76 21.66
N LEU A 561 -40.10 28.47 20.86
CA LEU A 561 -40.39 28.67 19.45
C LEU A 561 -40.33 27.35 18.66
N LEU A 562 -39.37 26.46 18.92
CA LEU A 562 -39.28 25.17 18.25
C LEU A 562 -40.51 24.30 18.51
N ARG A 563 -41.03 24.31 19.75
CA ARG A 563 -42.29 23.65 20.10
C ARG A 563 -43.48 24.23 19.34
N GLU A 564 -43.58 25.56 19.25
CA GLU A 564 -44.64 26.23 18.47
C GLU A 564 -44.56 25.92 16.97
N LEU A 565 -43.35 25.62 16.46
CA LEU A 565 -43.12 25.22 15.08
C LEU A 565 -43.39 23.73 14.83
N GLY A 566 -43.73 22.97 15.86
CA GLY A 566 -44.06 21.54 15.77
C GLY A 566 -42.87 20.59 15.94
N CYS A 567 -41.72 21.07 16.44
CA CYS A 567 -40.64 20.16 16.83
C CYS A 567 -41.05 19.41 18.10
N GLU A 568 -40.87 18.08 18.10
CA GLU A 568 -41.26 17.22 19.22
C GLU A 568 -40.10 17.01 20.19
N LEU A 569 -38.89 16.86 19.65
CA LEU A 569 -37.69 16.52 20.40
C LEU A 569 -36.63 17.61 20.25
N ALA A 570 -35.82 17.81 21.28
CA ALA A 570 -34.71 18.75 21.25
C ALA A 570 -33.50 18.26 22.04
N GLN A 571 -32.33 18.73 21.62
CA GLN A 571 -31.09 18.59 22.36
C GLN A 571 -30.22 19.85 22.25
N GLY A 572 -29.45 20.14 23.29
CA GLY A 572 -28.56 21.30 23.31
C GLY A 572 -28.10 21.69 24.71
N PHE A 573 -27.12 22.60 24.78
CA PHE A 573 -26.48 22.96 26.05
C PHE A 573 -27.36 23.78 26.98
N GLY A 574 -28.40 24.44 26.46
CA GLY A 574 -29.41 25.13 27.26
C GLY A 574 -30.32 24.17 28.02
N LEU A 575 -30.37 22.91 27.58
CA LEU A 575 -31.15 21.83 28.19
C LEU A 575 -30.23 20.99 29.09
N HIS A 576 -29.32 20.23 28.48
CA HIS A 576 -28.35 19.40 29.18
C HIS A 576 -27.03 19.36 28.43
N ARG A 577 -25.92 19.53 29.18
CA ARG A 577 -24.57 19.36 28.63
C ARG A 577 -24.19 17.87 28.56
N PRO A 578 -23.39 17.44 27.58
CA PRO A 578 -22.83 16.10 27.55
C PRO A 578 -22.09 15.77 28.84
N SER A 579 -22.43 14.66 29.48
CA SER A 579 -21.83 14.25 30.76
C SER A 579 -21.56 12.75 30.82
N PRO A 580 -20.66 12.26 31.70
CA PRO A 580 -20.52 10.83 31.95
C PRO A 580 -21.84 10.21 32.42
N VAL A 581 -21.97 8.88 32.34
CA VAL A 581 -23.19 8.15 32.76
C VAL A 581 -23.69 8.52 34.17
N ALA A 582 -22.78 8.82 35.10
CA ALA A 582 -23.13 9.26 36.45
C ALA A 582 -23.85 10.63 36.47
N GLY A 583 -23.46 11.56 35.58
CA GLY A 583 -24.12 12.85 35.41
C GLY A 583 -25.52 12.69 34.83
N LEU A 584 -25.66 11.82 33.82
CA LEU A 584 -26.97 11.44 33.28
C LEU A 584 -27.87 10.85 34.36
N ALA A 585 -27.38 9.90 35.17
CA ALA A 585 -28.15 9.28 36.24
C ALA A 585 -28.70 10.33 37.24
N ALA A 586 -27.93 11.37 37.54
CA ALA A 586 -28.38 12.47 38.40
C ALA A 586 -29.49 13.31 37.75
N VAL A 587 -29.41 13.56 36.43
CA VAL A 587 -30.50 14.21 35.67
C VAL A 587 -31.78 13.37 35.74
N LEU A 588 -31.68 12.06 35.48
CA LEU A 588 -32.84 11.17 35.52
C LEU A 588 -33.47 11.07 36.93
N ALA A 589 -32.67 11.21 38.00
CA ALA A 589 -33.17 11.16 39.37
C ALA A 589 -33.93 12.42 39.80
N GLY A 590 -33.69 13.55 39.13
CA GLY A 590 -34.38 14.83 39.40
C GLY A 590 -35.75 14.95 38.74
N GLU A 591 -36.10 14.04 37.82
CA GLU A 591 -37.35 14.06 37.03
C GLU A 591 -38.35 13.00 37.52
N GLY A 592 -39.65 13.31 37.48
CA GLY A 592 -40.72 12.35 37.77
C GLY A 592 -40.71 11.13 36.85
N GLN A 593 -41.27 10.00 37.32
CA GLN A 593 -41.12 8.67 36.69
C GLN A 593 -41.82 8.46 35.32
N THR A 594 -42.59 9.42 34.82
CA THR A 594 -43.36 9.25 33.58
C THR A 594 -42.64 9.90 32.41
N SER A 595 -41.76 9.15 31.74
CA SER A 595 -41.23 9.52 30.42
C SER A 595 -41.56 8.41 29.43
N THR A 596 -42.32 8.73 28.39
CA THR A 596 -42.59 7.85 27.26
C THR A 596 -42.22 8.58 25.99
N VAL A 597 -41.31 7.99 25.21
CA VAL A 597 -41.02 8.43 23.84
C VAL A 597 -42.34 8.53 23.06
N PRO A 598 -42.57 9.61 22.27
CA PRO A 598 -43.69 9.64 21.35
C PRO A 598 -43.68 8.37 20.47
N PRO A 599 -44.83 7.71 20.24
CA PRO A 599 -44.85 6.56 19.34
C PRO A 599 -44.37 7.00 17.95
N LEU A 600 -43.57 6.15 17.29
CA LEU A 600 -43.21 6.36 15.89
C LEU A 600 -44.48 6.51 15.04
N ARG A 601 -44.45 7.42 14.07
CA ARG A 601 -45.51 7.57 13.08
C ARG A 601 -45.46 6.34 12.15
N GLN A 602 -46.59 5.65 11.99
CA GLN A 602 -46.68 4.31 11.35
C GLN A 602 -46.65 4.36 9.83
#